data_AF-A0A963M6E6-F1
#
_entry.id   AF-A0A963M6E6-F1
#
_cell.length_a   1.000
_cell.length_b   1.000
_cell.length_c   1.000
_cell.angle_alpha   90.00
_cell.angle_beta   90.00
_cell.angle_gamma   90.00
#
_symmetry.space_group_name_H-M   'P 1'
#
loop_
_entity.id
_entity.type
_entity.pdbx_description
1 polymer ?
#
loop_
_entity_poly.entity_id
_entity_poly.type
_entity_poly.pdbx_seq_one_letter_code
_entity_poly.pdbx_strand_id
1 'polypeptide(L)'
;MIAQPPFEPPTAFTDPQQALAHAQRIYATSLAHLRQGLRRYIDTPASAWPAGDRVRAHYPLVRMTTANGHHPATGLAYGFVARAGRYETTLTRPDLFADYYLEQFRLLLANHGTALEVGTSHQTVPLPFSFADDVNFEGELAPEQRQRLADVFDLPDLHAMDDRIANGTWQSAPGEPEPLALFTAPRVDYSLHRLRHYTGTSPEHFQNFVLFTNY
;
A
#
# COMPACT_ATOMS: atom_id res chain seq x y z
N MET A 1 6.80 10.94 21.14
CA MET A 1 7.84 10.50 20.17
C MET A 1 7.18 9.59 19.13
N ILE A 2 7.62 9.56 17.87
CA ILE A 2 7.05 8.62 16.87
C ILE A 2 8.08 7.53 16.59
N ALA A 3 7.80 6.31 17.03
CA ALA A 3 8.60 5.14 16.72
C ALA A 3 8.29 4.65 15.30
N GLN A 4 9.32 4.62 14.45
CA GLN A 4 9.23 4.24 13.04
C GLN A 4 10.29 3.19 12.69
N PRO A 5 10.04 2.31 11.72
CA PRO A 5 11.08 1.44 11.17
C PRO A 5 12.13 2.28 10.42
N PRO A 6 13.29 1.69 10.07
CA PRO A 6 14.28 2.35 9.22
C PRO A 6 13.65 2.86 7.92
N PHE A 7 13.93 4.11 7.57
CA PHE A 7 13.49 4.70 6.30
C PHE A 7 14.37 4.17 5.16
N GLU A 8 13.74 3.52 4.18
CA GLU A 8 14.39 3.07 2.96
C GLU A 8 14.24 4.17 1.88
N PRO A 9 15.32 4.87 1.48
CA PRO A 9 15.26 5.94 0.51
C PRO A 9 14.94 5.41 -0.90
N PRO A 10 14.36 6.24 -1.80
CA PRO A 10 14.11 5.85 -3.17
C PRO A 10 15.37 5.30 -3.84
N THR A 11 15.30 4.05 -4.28
CA THR A 11 16.38 3.34 -4.96
C THR A 11 15.91 2.96 -6.36
N ALA A 12 16.76 3.21 -7.36
CA ALA A 12 16.44 2.94 -8.76
C ALA A 12 16.72 1.48 -9.14
N PHE A 13 15.79 0.85 -9.86
CA PHE A 13 15.87 -0.53 -10.32
C PHE A 13 15.59 -0.61 -11.83
N THR A 14 16.42 -1.38 -12.52
CA THR A 14 16.23 -1.76 -13.94
C THR A 14 15.85 -3.23 -14.12
N ASP A 15 15.77 -3.97 -13.01
CA ASP A 15 15.30 -5.35 -12.94
C ASP A 15 13.95 -5.38 -12.18
N PRO A 16 12.86 -5.85 -12.81
CA PRO A 16 11.55 -5.86 -12.17
C PRO A 16 11.48 -6.77 -10.94
N GLN A 17 12.27 -7.85 -10.88
CA GLN A 17 12.31 -8.74 -9.72
C GLN A 17 12.94 -8.05 -8.52
N GLN A 18 14.01 -7.29 -8.74
CA GLN A 18 14.69 -6.53 -7.68
C GLN A 18 13.81 -5.39 -7.15
N ALA A 19 13.09 -4.70 -8.05
CA ALA A 19 12.12 -3.67 -7.66
C ALA A 19 11.01 -4.25 -6.75
N LEU A 20 10.43 -5.39 -7.16
CA LEU A 20 9.39 -6.08 -6.37
C LEU A 20 9.93 -6.57 -5.02
N ALA A 21 11.10 -7.21 -5.01
CA ALA A 21 11.73 -7.69 -3.78
C ALA A 21 11.99 -6.54 -2.80
N HIS A 22 12.41 -5.38 -3.31
CA HIS A 22 12.61 -4.19 -2.47
C HIS A 22 11.29 -3.69 -1.85
N ALA A 23 10.21 -3.60 -2.65
CA ALA A 23 8.88 -3.24 -2.15
C ALA A 23 8.37 -4.23 -1.09
N GLN A 24 8.57 -5.54 -1.30
CA GLN A 24 8.22 -6.60 -0.34
C GLN A 24 8.97 -6.43 0.99
N ARG A 25 10.28 -6.13 0.96
CA ARG A 25 11.07 -5.89 2.19
C ARG A 25 10.54 -4.69 2.98
N ILE A 26 10.28 -3.56 2.32
CA ILE A 26 9.74 -2.36 2.98
C ILE A 26 8.40 -2.69 3.63
N TYR A 27 7.50 -3.32 2.88
CA TYR A 27 6.18 -3.70 3.38
C TYR A 27 6.27 -4.64 4.59
N ALA A 28 7.06 -5.72 4.48
CA ALA A 28 7.23 -6.69 5.56
C ALA A 28 7.82 -6.04 6.83
N THR A 29 8.80 -5.14 6.68
CA THR A 29 9.41 -4.40 7.78
C THR A 29 8.40 -3.48 8.46
N SER A 30 7.60 -2.75 7.67
CA SER A 30 6.52 -1.89 8.18
C SER A 30 5.48 -2.67 8.98
N LEU A 31 5.04 -3.83 8.46
CA LEU A 31 4.06 -4.67 9.18
C LEU A 31 4.64 -5.25 10.46
N ALA A 32 5.88 -5.76 10.41
CA ALA A 32 6.55 -6.30 11.60
C ALA A 32 6.68 -5.24 12.71
N HIS A 33 7.05 -4.01 12.35
CA HIS A 33 7.14 -2.88 13.29
C HIS A 33 5.80 -2.56 13.95
N LEU A 34 4.71 -2.51 13.18
CA LEU A 34 3.37 -2.25 13.73
C LEU A 34 2.91 -3.37 14.66
N ARG A 35 3.09 -4.63 14.27
CA ARG A 35 2.72 -5.80 15.07
C ARG A 35 3.52 -5.87 16.38
N GLN A 36 4.83 -5.62 16.32
CA GLN A 36 5.68 -5.55 17.52
C GLN A 36 5.29 -4.36 18.40
N GLY A 37 4.97 -3.22 17.81
CA GLY A 37 4.45 -2.06 18.51
C GLY A 37 3.16 -2.37 19.26
N LEU A 38 2.22 -3.04 18.60
CA LEU A 38 0.98 -3.47 19.24
C LEU A 38 1.24 -4.45 20.38
N ARG A 39 2.13 -5.42 20.20
CA ARG A 39 2.46 -6.37 21.27
C ARG A 39 2.99 -5.66 22.52
N ARG A 40 3.92 -4.71 22.34
CA ARG A 40 4.42 -3.87 23.44
C ARG A 40 3.31 -3.05 24.07
N TYR A 41 2.38 -2.53 23.27
CA TYR A 41 1.25 -1.76 23.77
C TYR A 41 0.30 -2.60 24.62
N ILE A 42 0.00 -3.83 24.20
CA ILE A 42 -0.81 -4.80 24.95
C ILE A 42 -0.12 -5.17 26.27
N ASP A 43 1.17 -5.47 26.23
CA ASP A 43 1.96 -5.91 27.40
C ASP A 43 2.27 -4.75 28.39
N THR A 44 1.97 -3.50 28.03
CA THR A 44 2.20 -2.31 28.85
C THR A 44 0.87 -1.77 29.39
N PRO A 45 0.71 -1.58 30.72
CA PRO A 45 -0.46 -0.90 31.27
C PRO A 45 -0.66 0.46 30.59
N ALA A 46 -1.91 0.81 30.26
CA ALA A 46 -2.19 2.07 29.55
C ALA A 46 -1.59 3.29 30.26
N SER A 47 -1.65 3.34 31.60
CA SER A 47 -1.07 4.41 32.41
C SER A 47 0.46 4.54 32.31
N ALA A 48 1.17 3.47 31.95
CA ALA A 48 2.61 3.44 31.76
C ALA A 48 3.04 3.78 30.32
N TRP A 49 2.10 3.80 29.35
CA TRP A 49 2.41 4.24 27.99
C TRP A 49 2.56 5.77 27.93
N PRO A 50 3.75 6.31 27.55
CA PRO A 50 3.98 7.74 27.56
C PRO A 50 2.98 8.52 26.71
N ALA A 51 2.51 9.66 27.23
CA ALA A 51 1.61 10.53 26.50
C ALA A 51 2.29 11.08 25.24
N GLY A 52 1.65 10.95 24.09
CA GLY A 52 2.17 11.42 22.79
C GLY A 52 3.21 10.48 22.14
N ASP A 53 3.46 9.29 22.70
CA ASP A 53 4.24 8.26 22.02
C ASP A 53 3.37 7.47 21.05
N ARG A 54 3.81 7.44 19.79
CA ARG A 54 3.10 6.80 18.67
C ARG A 54 3.96 5.74 18.00
N VAL A 55 3.32 4.74 17.42
CA VAL A 55 3.94 3.75 16.55
C VAL A 55 3.39 3.94 15.14
N ARG A 56 4.29 4.15 14.18
CA ARG A 56 3.92 4.42 12.79
C ARG A 56 4.82 3.68 11.82
N ALA A 57 4.25 3.19 10.74
CA ALA A 57 4.96 2.68 9.58
C ALA A 57 4.25 3.14 8.30
N HIS A 58 4.93 3.00 7.16
CA HIS A 58 4.44 3.52 5.89
C HIS A 58 4.48 2.43 4.81
N TYR A 59 3.62 2.59 3.81
CA TYR A 59 3.63 1.71 2.64
C TYR A 59 4.89 1.94 1.80
N PRO A 60 5.37 0.92 1.07
CA PRO A 60 6.25 1.17 -0.06
C PRO A 60 5.56 2.03 -1.13
N LEU A 61 6.34 2.79 -1.88
CA LEU A 61 5.94 3.40 -3.14
C LEU A 61 6.78 2.87 -4.29
N VAL A 62 6.22 2.95 -5.49
CA VAL A 62 6.95 2.85 -6.74
C VAL A 62 6.70 4.11 -7.56
N ARG A 63 7.76 4.63 -8.17
CA ARG A 63 7.76 5.83 -8.99
C ARG A 63 8.49 5.58 -10.30
N MET A 64 7.99 6.20 -11.36
CA MET A 64 8.64 6.25 -12.66
C MET A 64 8.68 7.70 -13.14
N THR A 65 9.84 8.15 -13.59
CA THR A 65 9.96 9.44 -14.28
C THR A 65 10.36 9.17 -15.72
N THR A 66 9.60 9.71 -16.68
CA THR A 66 9.91 9.58 -18.11
C THR A 66 9.86 10.94 -18.80
N ALA A 67 10.85 11.19 -19.65
CA ALA A 67 10.89 12.37 -20.51
C ALA A 67 10.03 12.19 -21.79
N ASN A 68 9.61 10.96 -22.09
CA ASN A 68 8.88 10.62 -23.29
C ASN A 68 7.60 9.87 -22.91
N GLY A 69 6.45 10.45 -23.26
CA GLY A 69 5.20 9.69 -23.32
C GLY A 69 5.19 8.89 -24.62
N HIS A 70 5.09 7.58 -24.54
CA HIS A 70 4.99 6.73 -25.71
C HIS A 70 3.87 5.73 -25.51
N HIS A 71 2.99 5.62 -26.51
CA HIS A 71 2.11 4.48 -26.62
C HIS A 71 2.89 3.39 -27.38
N PRO A 72 3.37 2.35 -26.68
CA PRO A 72 4.18 1.32 -27.32
C PRO A 72 3.31 0.53 -28.31
N ALA A 73 3.94 0.09 -29.42
CA ALA A 73 3.30 -0.76 -30.43
C ALA A 73 3.23 -2.24 -29.97
N THR A 74 2.82 -2.48 -28.72
CA THR A 74 2.75 -3.81 -28.10
C THR A 74 1.39 -4.49 -28.31
N GLY A 75 0.37 -3.75 -28.71
CA GLY A 75 -1.02 -4.22 -28.77
C GLY A 75 -1.69 -4.37 -27.39
N LEU A 76 -0.97 -4.08 -26.30
CA LEU A 76 -1.54 -4.05 -24.96
C LEU A 76 -2.16 -2.69 -24.68
N ALA A 77 -3.34 -2.71 -24.04
CA ALA A 77 -4.02 -1.50 -23.58
C ALA A 77 -3.47 -0.94 -22.24
N TYR A 78 -2.43 -1.57 -21.67
CA TYR A 78 -1.85 -1.25 -20.37
C TYR A 78 -0.33 -1.42 -20.36
N GLY A 79 0.32 -1.07 -19.23
CA GLY A 79 1.76 -1.23 -19.04
C GLY A 79 2.60 -0.08 -19.60
N PHE A 80 2.02 1.10 -19.78
CA PHE A 80 2.71 2.29 -20.23
C PHE A 80 2.06 3.58 -19.70
N VAL A 81 2.77 4.70 -19.77
CA VAL A 81 2.25 6.04 -19.51
C VAL A 81 2.24 6.86 -20.81
N ALA A 82 1.16 7.62 -21.02
CA ALA A 82 0.93 8.29 -22.30
C ALA A 82 1.71 9.60 -22.47
N ARG A 83 2.19 10.21 -21.39
CA ARG A 83 2.83 11.54 -21.40
C ARG A 83 4.15 11.50 -20.64
N ALA A 84 5.02 12.46 -20.96
CA ALA A 84 6.19 12.74 -20.13
C ALA A 84 5.73 13.23 -18.75
N GLY A 85 6.42 12.81 -17.70
CA GLY A 85 6.05 13.18 -16.35
C GLY A 85 6.65 12.25 -15.29
N ARG A 86 6.30 12.56 -14.04
CA ARG A 86 6.58 11.74 -12.87
C ARG A 86 5.30 11.04 -12.45
N TYR A 87 5.34 9.73 -12.34
CA TYR A 87 4.21 8.88 -11.99
C TYR A 87 4.53 8.12 -10.71
N GLU A 88 3.61 8.06 -9.76
CA GLU A 88 3.82 7.39 -8.48
C GLU A 88 2.57 6.64 -8.02
N THR A 89 2.77 5.53 -7.31
CA THR A 89 1.72 4.91 -6.51
C THR A 89 2.29 4.22 -5.27
N THR A 90 1.46 4.08 -4.24
CA THR A 90 1.77 3.26 -3.06
C THR A 90 1.34 1.82 -3.29
N LEU A 91 2.09 0.87 -2.73
CA LEU A 91 1.84 -0.56 -2.90
C LEU A 91 1.47 -1.19 -1.56
N THR A 92 0.52 -2.13 -1.58
CA THR A 92 0.17 -2.98 -0.45
C THR A 92 0.08 -4.43 -0.91
N ARG A 93 0.13 -5.37 0.03
CA ARG A 93 0.06 -6.80 -0.21
C ARG A 93 0.89 -7.27 -1.42
N PRO A 94 2.18 -6.92 -1.51
CA PRO A 94 3.05 -7.39 -2.59
C PRO A 94 3.33 -8.91 -2.52
N ASP A 95 2.84 -9.59 -1.48
CA ASP A 95 2.66 -11.04 -1.40
C ASP A 95 1.49 -11.52 -2.26
N LEU A 96 0.33 -10.84 -2.20
CA LEU A 96 -0.89 -11.18 -2.95
C LEU A 96 -0.82 -10.75 -4.41
N PHE A 97 -0.28 -9.55 -4.66
CA PHE A 97 -0.20 -8.95 -5.99
C PHE A 97 1.16 -9.15 -6.68
N ALA A 98 1.97 -10.10 -6.21
CA ALA A 98 3.34 -10.32 -6.69
C ALA A 98 3.41 -10.44 -8.22
N ASP A 99 2.59 -11.32 -8.80
CA ASP A 99 2.57 -11.56 -10.25
C ASP A 99 2.10 -10.33 -11.03
N TYR A 100 1.07 -9.63 -10.52
CA TYR A 100 0.58 -8.40 -11.11
C TYR A 100 1.65 -7.31 -11.12
N TYR A 101 2.27 -7.04 -9.98
CA TYR A 101 3.32 -6.03 -9.86
C TYR A 101 4.54 -6.36 -10.71
N LEU A 102 4.97 -7.63 -10.72
CA LEU A 102 6.09 -8.07 -11.54
C LEU A 102 5.83 -7.81 -13.03
N GLU A 103 4.64 -8.16 -13.51
CA GLU A 103 4.24 -7.93 -14.91
C GLU A 103 4.18 -6.43 -15.24
N GLN A 104 3.57 -5.61 -14.37
CA GLN A 104 3.52 -4.15 -14.60
C GLN A 104 4.92 -3.54 -14.62
N PHE A 105 5.81 -3.93 -13.69
CA PHE A 105 7.18 -3.43 -13.66
C PHE A 105 7.95 -3.82 -14.92
N ARG A 106 7.81 -5.08 -15.36
CA ARG A 106 8.42 -5.57 -16.60
C ARG A 106 7.97 -4.74 -17.81
N LEU A 107 6.66 -4.48 -17.92
CA LEU A 107 6.11 -3.70 -19.03
C LEU A 107 6.58 -2.24 -19.00
N LEU A 108 6.56 -1.59 -17.84
CA LEU A 108 6.99 -0.20 -17.69
C LEU A 108 8.47 -0.03 -18.07
N LEU A 109 9.35 -0.90 -17.55
CA LEU A 109 10.76 -0.91 -17.89
C LEU A 109 10.99 -1.13 -19.39
N ALA A 110 10.30 -2.12 -19.98
CA ALA A 110 10.45 -2.45 -21.41
C ALA A 110 9.94 -1.34 -22.34
N ASN A 111 8.85 -0.66 -21.98
CA ASN A 111 8.20 0.34 -22.83
C ASN A 111 8.82 1.74 -22.72
N HIS A 112 9.39 2.09 -21.57
CA HIS A 112 9.92 3.44 -21.32
C HIS A 112 11.45 3.50 -21.28
N GLY A 113 12.13 2.37 -21.00
CA GLY A 113 13.60 2.33 -20.88
C GLY A 113 14.14 3.15 -19.71
N THR A 114 13.29 3.53 -18.76
CA THR A 114 13.64 4.27 -17.55
C THR A 114 13.59 3.35 -16.33
N ALA A 115 14.38 3.64 -15.30
CA ALA A 115 14.37 2.86 -14.07
C ALA A 115 13.10 3.14 -13.24
N LEU A 116 12.70 2.15 -12.43
CA LEU A 116 11.68 2.30 -11.40
C LEU A 116 12.34 2.65 -10.07
N GLU A 117 11.87 3.71 -9.42
CA GLU A 117 12.31 4.09 -8.08
C GLU A 117 11.37 3.46 -7.05
N VAL A 118 11.91 2.67 -6.12
CA VAL A 118 11.13 2.07 -5.02
C VAL A 118 11.69 2.57 -3.69
N GLY A 119 10.82 2.95 -2.76
CA GLY A 119 11.22 3.47 -1.45
C GLY A 119 10.06 3.55 -0.46
N THR A 120 10.33 4.06 0.73
CA THR A 120 9.30 4.26 1.77
C THR A 120 8.46 5.49 1.46
N SER A 121 7.13 5.35 1.48
CA SER A 121 6.20 6.46 1.24
C SER A 121 5.92 7.32 2.46
N HIS A 122 5.18 8.39 2.24
CA HIS A 122 4.58 9.20 3.30
C HIS A 122 3.20 8.69 3.73
N GLN A 123 2.64 7.71 3.03
CA GLN A 123 1.33 7.14 3.34
C GLN A 123 1.46 6.12 4.47
N THR A 124 0.79 6.40 5.59
CA THR A 124 0.82 5.52 6.77
C THR A 124 0.02 4.25 6.54
N VAL A 125 0.49 3.14 7.11
CA VAL A 125 -0.24 1.86 7.16
C VAL A 125 -1.12 1.86 8.40
N PRO A 126 -2.46 1.87 8.27
CA PRO A 126 -3.35 1.72 9.41
C PRO A 126 -3.13 0.39 10.13
N LEU A 127 -3.14 0.42 11.47
CA LEU A 127 -2.91 -0.76 12.30
C LEU A 127 -3.80 -1.95 11.92
N PRO A 128 -5.13 -1.80 11.69
CA PRO A 128 -5.97 -2.94 11.32
C PRO A 128 -5.51 -3.66 10.04
N PHE A 129 -4.92 -2.93 9.09
CA PHE A 129 -4.43 -3.48 7.82
C PHE A 129 -3.06 -4.15 7.95
N SER A 130 -2.43 -4.04 9.13
CA SER A 130 -1.16 -4.72 9.38
C SER A 130 -1.30 -6.21 9.68
N PHE A 131 -2.51 -6.72 9.90
CA PHE A 131 -2.73 -8.12 10.24
C PHE A 131 -3.10 -8.96 9.01
N ALA A 132 -2.65 -10.21 9.01
CA ALA A 132 -3.19 -11.21 8.08
C ALA A 132 -4.64 -11.54 8.47
N ASP A 133 -5.33 -12.25 7.59
CA ASP A 133 -6.71 -12.65 7.81
C ASP A 133 -6.90 -13.38 9.16
N ASP A 134 -8.07 -13.17 9.78
CA ASP A 134 -8.54 -13.76 11.05
C ASP A 134 -7.96 -13.28 12.39
N VAL A 135 -7.04 -12.31 12.43
CA VAL A 135 -6.52 -11.81 13.72
C VAL A 135 -7.41 -10.71 14.32
N ASN A 136 -8.23 -11.08 15.31
CA ASN A 136 -8.93 -10.10 16.15
C ASN A 136 -8.05 -9.64 17.31
N PHE A 137 -7.19 -8.65 17.06
CA PHE A 137 -6.34 -8.08 18.10
C PHE A 137 -7.11 -7.25 19.13
N GLU A 138 -8.33 -6.80 18.81
CA GLU A 138 -9.11 -5.95 19.71
C GLU A 138 -9.55 -6.71 20.97
N GLY A 139 -9.68 -8.04 20.88
CA GLY A 139 -10.02 -8.92 22.00
C GLY A 139 -8.95 -8.99 23.10
N GLU A 140 -7.69 -8.71 22.76
CA GLU A 140 -6.56 -8.73 23.71
C GLU A 140 -6.37 -7.39 24.45
N LEU A 141 -7.01 -6.31 23.96
CA LEU A 141 -6.87 -4.97 24.53
C LEU A 141 -7.77 -4.78 25.76
N ALA A 142 -7.19 -4.27 26.85
CA ALA A 142 -7.96 -3.73 27.96
C ALA A 142 -8.81 -2.52 27.51
N PRO A 143 -9.93 -2.21 28.19
CA PRO A 143 -10.81 -1.11 27.80
C PRO A 143 -10.11 0.24 27.63
N GLU A 144 -9.20 0.59 28.54
CA GLU A 144 -8.41 1.83 28.48
C GLU A 144 -7.44 1.86 27.29
N GLN A 145 -6.82 0.72 26.97
CA GLN A 145 -5.93 0.59 25.82
C GLN A 145 -6.71 0.75 24.51
N ARG A 146 -7.93 0.21 24.45
CA ARG A 146 -8.81 0.36 23.27
C ARG A 146 -9.22 1.82 23.05
N GLN A 147 -9.53 2.55 24.11
CA GLN A 147 -9.90 3.97 24.01
C GLN A 147 -8.77 4.84 23.47
N ARG A 148 -7.51 4.51 23.81
CA ARG A 148 -6.32 5.27 23.41
C ARG A 148 -5.66 4.76 22.12
N LEU A 149 -6.25 3.79 21.43
CA LEU A 149 -5.62 3.15 20.27
C LEU A 149 -5.33 4.15 19.14
N ALA A 150 -6.25 5.10 18.91
CA ALA A 150 -6.10 6.18 17.92
C ALA A 150 -5.00 7.19 18.28
N ASP A 151 -4.67 7.34 19.56
CA ASP A 151 -3.58 8.22 20.01
C ASP A 151 -2.21 7.58 19.71
N VAL A 152 -2.15 6.25 19.75
CA VAL A 152 -0.89 5.49 19.62
C VAL A 152 -0.61 5.06 18.19
N PHE A 153 -1.63 4.61 17.45
CA PHE A 153 -1.48 4.06 16.10
C PHE A 153 -2.22 4.90 15.07
N ASP A 154 -1.92 4.64 13.79
CA ASP A 154 -2.72 5.17 12.69
C ASP A 154 -3.92 4.24 12.44
N LEU A 155 -5.10 4.83 12.23
CA LEU A 155 -6.33 4.13 11.92
C LEU A 155 -6.82 4.49 10.51
N PRO A 156 -7.67 3.64 9.90
CA PRO A 156 -8.22 3.91 8.57
C PRO A 156 -8.99 5.23 8.53
N ASP A 157 -8.65 6.11 7.57
CA ASP A 157 -9.43 7.30 7.25
C ASP A 157 -10.26 7.07 5.98
N LEU A 158 -11.57 6.95 6.15
CA LEU A 158 -12.51 6.71 5.04
C LEU A 158 -12.57 7.88 4.05
N HIS A 159 -12.29 9.11 4.47
CA HIS A 159 -12.32 10.27 3.58
C HIS A 159 -11.11 10.30 2.63
N ALA A 160 -9.99 9.72 3.04
CA ALA A 160 -8.79 9.59 2.21
C ALA A 160 -8.87 8.43 1.20
N MET A 161 -9.82 7.50 1.37
CA MET A 161 -10.01 6.31 0.54
C MET A 161 -11.04 6.57 -0.56
N ASP A 162 -10.68 7.42 -1.53
CA ASP A 162 -11.56 7.77 -2.65
C ASP A 162 -11.25 6.99 -3.94
N ASP A 163 -12.16 7.08 -4.92
CA ASP A 163 -12.05 6.44 -6.24
C ASP A 163 -11.75 7.45 -7.36
N ARG A 164 -11.23 8.66 -7.05
CA ARG A 164 -11.06 9.73 -8.06
C ARG A 164 -10.14 9.34 -9.21
N ILE A 165 -9.07 8.58 -8.93
CA ILE A 165 -8.16 8.09 -9.98
C ILE A 165 -8.90 7.12 -10.91
N ALA A 166 -9.55 6.10 -10.36
CA ALA A 166 -10.32 5.11 -11.12
C ALA A 166 -11.49 5.74 -11.90
N ASN A 167 -12.12 6.78 -11.34
CA ASN A 167 -13.20 7.53 -11.97
C ASN A 167 -12.71 8.54 -13.03
N GLY A 168 -11.39 8.72 -13.19
CA GLY A 168 -10.81 9.70 -14.10
C GLY A 168 -11.03 11.16 -13.71
N THR A 169 -11.37 11.43 -12.44
CA THR A 169 -11.61 12.79 -11.91
C THR A 169 -10.43 13.33 -11.10
N TRP A 170 -9.36 12.54 -10.95
CA TRP A 170 -8.13 12.97 -10.31
C TRP A 170 -7.44 14.09 -11.09
N GLN A 171 -7.01 15.12 -10.38
CA GLN A 171 -6.21 16.22 -10.92
C GLN A 171 -5.02 16.43 -9.99
N SER A 172 -3.82 16.17 -10.51
CA SER A 172 -2.58 16.38 -9.76
C SER A 172 -2.31 17.88 -9.60
N ALA A 173 -1.90 18.29 -8.39
CA ALA A 173 -1.48 19.66 -8.16
C ALA A 173 -0.18 19.96 -8.95
N PRO A 174 0.09 21.23 -9.30
CA PRO A 174 1.33 21.57 -10.01
C PRO A 174 2.58 21.08 -9.27
N GLY A 175 3.36 20.21 -9.92
CA GLY A 175 4.59 19.63 -9.37
C GLY A 175 4.42 18.30 -8.62
N GLU A 176 3.19 17.87 -8.35
CA GLU A 176 2.92 16.54 -7.78
C GLU A 176 3.00 15.45 -8.85
N PRO A 177 3.38 14.20 -8.48
CA PRO A 177 3.37 13.10 -9.42
C PRO A 177 1.94 12.74 -9.86
N GLU A 178 1.80 12.30 -11.10
CA GLU A 178 0.58 11.69 -11.62
C GLU A 178 0.42 10.26 -11.08
N PRO A 179 -0.81 9.71 -11.03
CA PRO A 179 -1.02 8.35 -10.53
C PRO A 179 -0.42 7.30 -11.48
N LEU A 180 0.37 6.36 -10.94
CA LEU A 180 0.91 5.22 -11.69
C LEU A 180 -0.01 3.99 -11.67
N ALA A 181 -1.00 3.95 -10.77
CA ALA A 181 -2.00 2.90 -10.68
C ALA A 181 -3.38 3.49 -10.36
N LEU A 182 -4.43 2.71 -10.60
CA LEU A 182 -5.81 3.14 -10.39
C LEU A 182 -6.20 3.33 -8.92
N PHE A 183 -5.50 2.66 -8.01
CA PHE A 183 -5.80 2.67 -6.58
C PHE A 183 -4.51 2.80 -5.77
N THR A 184 -4.60 3.55 -4.66
CA THR A 184 -3.54 3.66 -3.66
C THR A 184 -3.59 2.48 -2.69
N ALA A 185 -2.48 2.22 -1.98
CA ALA A 185 -2.37 1.14 -1.01
C ALA A 185 -3.50 1.13 0.06
N PRO A 186 -3.83 2.25 0.75
CA PRO A 186 -4.91 2.24 1.73
C PRO A 186 -6.28 1.91 1.12
N ARG A 187 -6.53 2.34 -0.11
CA ARG A 187 -7.78 2.08 -0.82
C ARG A 187 -7.91 0.60 -1.19
N VAL A 188 -6.80 -0.03 -1.59
CA VAL A 188 -6.73 -1.48 -1.86
C VAL A 188 -6.95 -2.28 -0.58
N ASP A 189 -6.26 -1.96 0.52
CA ASP A 189 -6.44 -2.66 1.81
C ASP A 189 -7.88 -2.59 2.31
N TYR A 190 -8.50 -1.42 2.23
CA TYR A 190 -9.92 -1.27 2.58
C TYR A 190 -10.82 -2.16 1.71
N SER A 191 -10.58 -2.19 0.40
CA SER A 191 -11.29 -3.08 -0.52
C SER A 191 -11.11 -4.55 -0.15
N LEU A 192 -9.90 -5.00 0.17
CA LEU A 192 -9.63 -6.39 0.54
C LEU A 192 -10.39 -6.78 1.82
N HIS A 193 -10.40 -5.92 2.82
CA HIS A 193 -11.21 -6.12 4.04
C HIS A 193 -12.71 -6.22 3.73
N ARG A 194 -13.24 -5.33 2.88
CA ARG A 194 -14.66 -5.35 2.48
C ARG A 194 -15.00 -6.57 1.64
N LEU A 195 -14.13 -6.95 0.70
CA LEU A 195 -14.30 -8.10 -0.16
C LEU A 195 -14.48 -9.36 0.68
N ARG A 196 -13.60 -9.55 1.66
CA ARG A 196 -13.69 -10.67 2.60
C ARG A 196 -14.97 -10.62 3.44
N HIS A 197 -15.32 -9.46 4.00
CA HIS A 197 -16.53 -9.31 4.81
C HIS A 197 -17.81 -9.67 4.02
N TYR A 198 -17.93 -9.22 2.78
CA TYR A 198 -19.13 -9.43 1.97
C TYR A 198 -19.19 -10.79 1.29
N THR A 199 -18.03 -11.41 0.99
CA THR A 199 -17.99 -12.69 0.26
C THR A 199 -17.68 -13.89 1.14
N GLY A 200 -17.30 -13.67 2.41
CA GLY A 200 -16.86 -14.73 3.31
C GLY A 200 -15.63 -15.50 2.81
N THR A 201 -14.91 -14.96 1.84
CA THR A 201 -13.84 -15.65 1.12
C THR A 201 -12.54 -14.84 1.18
N SER A 202 -11.42 -15.53 1.40
CA SER A 202 -10.08 -14.91 1.32
C SER A 202 -9.84 -14.31 -0.06
N PRO A 203 -9.27 -13.08 -0.17
CA PRO A 203 -8.97 -12.45 -1.46
C PRO A 203 -8.07 -13.29 -2.38
N GLU A 204 -7.25 -14.19 -1.83
CA GLU A 204 -6.35 -15.06 -2.60
C GLU A 204 -7.08 -16.07 -3.50
N HIS A 205 -8.36 -16.36 -3.20
CA HIS A 205 -9.16 -17.29 -3.99
C HIS A 205 -9.87 -16.62 -5.17
N PHE A 206 -9.86 -15.29 -5.26
CA PHE A 206 -10.51 -14.58 -6.36
C PHE A 206 -9.82 -14.89 -7.69
N GLN A 207 -10.63 -15.17 -8.69
CA GLN A 207 -10.18 -15.45 -10.05
C GLN A 207 -10.32 -14.21 -10.93
N ASN A 208 -9.55 -14.16 -12.02
CA ASN A 208 -9.59 -13.04 -12.98
C ASN A 208 -10.91 -12.91 -13.75
N PHE A 209 -11.75 -13.97 -13.74
CA PHE A 209 -13.05 -13.99 -14.40
C PHE A 209 -14.16 -14.01 -13.34
N VAL A 210 -14.89 -12.91 -13.22
CA VAL A 210 -15.95 -12.73 -12.22
C VAL A 210 -17.31 -12.82 -12.89
N LEU A 211 -18.20 -13.63 -12.32
CA LEU A 211 -19.61 -13.68 -12.68
C LEU A 211 -20.45 -13.13 -11.53
N PHE A 212 -21.32 -12.17 -11.85
CA PHE A 212 -22.37 -11.73 -10.92
C PHE A 212 -23.68 -12.39 -11.32
N THR A 213 -24.30 -13.08 -10.37
CA THR A 213 -25.64 -13.66 -10.52
C THR A 213 -26.56 -13.05 -9.47
N ASN A 214 -27.84 -12.90 -9.81
CA ASN A 214 -28.88 -12.39 -8.91
C ASN A 214 -29.97 -13.44 -8.66
N TYR A 215 -29.69 -14.70 -8.98
CA TYR A 215 -30.57 -15.86 -8.79
C TYR A 215 -29.73 -17.11 -8.51
#